data_AF-A0A7J6QUN6-F1
#
_entry.id   AF-A0A7J6QUN6-F1
#
_cell.length_a   1.000
_cell.length_b   1.000
_cell.length_c   1.000
_cell.angle_alpha   90.00
_cell.angle_beta   90.00
_cell.angle_gamma   90.00
#
_symmetry.space_group_name_H-M   'P 1'
#
loop_
_entity.id
_entity.type
_entity.pdbx_description
1 polymer ?
#
loop_
_entity_poly.entity_id
_entity_poly.type
_entity_poly.pdbx_seq_one_letter_code
_entity_poly.pdbx_strand_id
1 'polypeptide(L)'
;MSKICGDLMEITKVLEQFYKFLGPELKEVTGDPVGIDNLLEEVASSAAAFKIFGECFDERHRKAWDRVMQQFREKTVEIEDKAIVFLDTRFRQLRSAEGAFQLLQNFKSIQSRERINEKMNEKFADIVVQYGNEVRRMTELFQRDKDHPRIAKGAPPVSGAIAWARNILERVKPPIIAFRSMQSLLDSPKGQQACGDYVELGKAILKYEKDLFGEWRKAAAATATECLNRSILAVEKHEGRASSTYVVNFAPELIELMKEAQNFDLIGGFELPGAVLNLALQMGKYKDYAEQLRVMLQGYEEAIGGLTMVQCKVLHTQIADLHKCLRPGLTPLNWNSLGIVDFVESATRGIAAFKNIREQVEKSEERVQAVVESIEQSILVRPFDWTKTDLSPSPSTSTLAEDSVDSSSDYQRVMDVQEFYDFFETHRLSEVEKLVDQYEAIGPFLIKIEETTAGTKSGAAESMREYYAYWERKFFNAITTALVRGLSTFQVLLTSLAAEGNHRPPLIKIRSEFNPPEVVVGSLHGVFKLITKLLQNVLHSSAAFVRWMDGTCLLVPTQSTELDEEKALAFSFYKDVSQNPTLIEMTMTIQNSVQQVFQTIN
;
A
#
# COMPACT_ATOMS: atom_id res chain seq x y z
N MET A 1 51.15 73.04 -36.73
CA MET A 1 49.75 72.97 -36.27
C MET A 1 48.92 71.93 -37.02
N SER A 2 48.70 72.04 -38.34
CA SER A 2 47.86 71.07 -39.10
C SER A 2 48.24 69.59 -38.90
N LYS A 3 49.54 69.25 -38.91
CA LYS A 3 50.03 67.88 -38.66
C LYS A 3 49.65 67.37 -37.26
N ILE A 4 49.89 68.17 -36.22
CA ILE A 4 49.62 67.81 -34.81
C ILE A 4 48.12 67.63 -34.56
N CYS A 5 47.26 68.46 -35.17
CA CYS A 5 45.81 68.29 -35.09
C CYS A 5 45.33 67.01 -35.82
N GLY A 6 45.98 66.65 -36.93
CA GLY A 6 45.75 65.37 -37.62
C GLY A 6 46.17 64.17 -36.77
N ASP A 7 47.33 64.24 -36.14
CA ASP A 7 47.87 63.22 -35.23
C ASP A 7 46.96 63.03 -33.99
N LEU A 8 46.46 64.11 -33.39
CA LEU A 8 45.50 64.05 -32.27
C LEU A 8 44.15 63.44 -32.68
N MET A 9 43.70 63.71 -33.90
CA MET A 9 42.49 63.11 -34.46
C MET A 9 42.70 61.60 -34.70
N GLU A 10 43.88 61.19 -35.15
CA GLU A 10 44.27 59.78 -35.29
C GLU A 10 44.24 59.06 -33.93
N ILE A 11 44.89 59.63 -32.91
CA ILE A 11 44.90 59.08 -31.54
C ILE A 11 43.47 58.90 -31.02
N THR A 12 42.63 59.94 -31.14
CA THR A 12 41.27 59.90 -30.59
C THR A 12 40.42 58.83 -31.28
N LYS A 13 40.55 58.68 -32.60
CA LYS A 13 39.86 57.63 -33.38
C LYS A 13 40.34 56.23 -32.99
N VAL A 14 41.65 56.02 -32.84
CA VAL A 14 42.22 54.73 -32.45
C VAL A 14 41.75 54.33 -31.04
N LEU A 15 41.77 55.28 -30.10
CA LEU A 15 41.26 55.04 -28.75
C LEU A 15 39.76 54.73 -28.75
N GLU A 16 38.95 55.50 -29.48
CA GLU A 16 37.51 55.25 -29.59
C GLU A 16 37.20 53.87 -30.15
N GLN A 17 37.95 53.42 -31.17
CA GLN A 17 37.80 52.09 -31.75
C GLN A 17 38.19 50.97 -30.76
N PHE A 18 39.28 51.12 -30.01
CA PHE A 18 39.66 50.13 -28.99
C PHE A 18 38.69 50.10 -27.80
N TYR A 19 38.21 51.24 -27.31
CA TYR A 19 37.24 51.27 -26.21
C TYR A 19 35.87 50.71 -26.62
N LYS A 20 35.46 50.92 -27.88
CA LYS A 20 34.24 50.30 -28.42
C LYS A 20 34.42 48.79 -28.63
N PHE A 21 35.58 48.37 -29.13
CA PHE A 21 35.89 46.96 -29.38
C PHE A 21 36.07 46.14 -28.09
N LEU A 22 36.81 46.66 -27.10
CA LEU A 22 37.04 46.06 -25.79
C LEU A 22 35.93 46.41 -24.78
N GLY A 23 34.71 46.63 -25.26
CA GLY A 23 33.56 47.01 -24.46
C GLY A 23 32.99 45.87 -23.60
N PRO A 24 31.92 46.14 -22.84
CA PRO A 24 31.26 45.17 -21.97
C PRO A 24 30.73 43.94 -22.72
N GLU A 25 30.36 44.09 -24.00
CA GLU A 25 29.85 43.00 -24.85
C GLU A 25 30.91 41.90 -25.09
N LEU A 26 32.19 42.26 -25.23
CA LEU A 26 33.28 41.28 -25.35
C LEU A 26 33.54 40.58 -24.01
N LYS A 27 33.37 41.28 -22.87
CA LYS A 27 33.54 40.70 -21.52
C LYS A 27 32.49 39.65 -21.22
N GLU A 28 31.24 39.91 -21.59
CA GLU A 28 30.12 39.00 -21.33
C GLU A 28 30.28 37.68 -22.10
N VAL A 29 30.72 37.73 -23.36
CA VAL A 29 30.76 36.55 -24.22
C VAL A 29 32.08 35.77 -24.14
N THR A 30 33.20 36.41 -23.79
CA THR A 30 34.49 35.70 -23.61
C THR A 30 34.69 35.12 -22.22
N GLY A 31 33.88 35.53 -21.22
CA GLY A 31 33.93 35.01 -19.86
C GLY A 31 35.23 35.32 -19.10
N ASP A 32 36.07 36.22 -19.62
CA ASP A 32 37.34 36.63 -19.02
C ASP A 32 37.44 38.16 -18.96
N PRO A 33 36.89 38.78 -17.92
CA PRO A 33 36.97 40.23 -17.74
C PRO A 33 38.41 40.70 -17.51
N VAL A 34 39.26 39.87 -16.89
CA VAL A 34 40.64 40.22 -16.51
C VAL A 34 41.53 40.39 -17.73
N GLY A 35 41.43 39.47 -18.70
CA GLY A 35 42.19 39.58 -19.95
C GLY A 35 41.84 40.84 -20.76
N ILE A 36 40.58 41.26 -20.74
CA ILE A 36 40.11 42.47 -21.44
C ILE A 36 40.48 43.74 -20.66
N ASP A 37 40.41 43.71 -19.33
CA ASP A 37 40.82 44.82 -18.47
C ASP A 37 42.32 45.11 -18.59
N ASN A 38 43.16 44.09 -18.68
CA ASN A 38 44.60 44.26 -18.95
C ASN A 38 44.86 44.95 -20.31
N LEU A 39 44.12 44.59 -21.36
CA LEU A 39 44.23 45.24 -22.67
C LEU A 39 43.73 46.69 -22.64
N LEU A 40 42.66 46.97 -21.90
CA LEU A 40 42.15 48.33 -21.68
C LEU A 40 43.13 49.20 -20.89
N GLU A 41 43.81 48.64 -19.88
CA GLU A 41 44.87 49.32 -19.14
C GLU A 41 46.08 49.63 -20.03
N GLU A 42 46.48 48.71 -20.91
CA GLU A 42 47.54 48.96 -21.90
C GLU A 42 47.15 50.08 -22.88
N VAL A 43 45.91 50.09 -23.37
CA VAL A 43 45.35 51.18 -24.20
C VAL A 43 45.35 52.51 -23.44
N ALA A 44 44.94 52.53 -22.17
CA ALA A 44 44.98 53.73 -21.34
C ALA A 44 46.42 54.22 -21.09
N SER A 45 47.38 53.31 -20.87
CA SER A 45 48.79 53.63 -20.68
C SER A 45 49.43 54.24 -21.94
N SER A 46 49.00 53.80 -23.12
CA SER A 46 49.44 54.34 -24.41
C SER A 46 48.98 55.79 -24.62
N ALA A 47 47.79 56.14 -24.11
CA ALA A 47 47.25 57.49 -24.14
C ALA A 47 47.86 58.41 -23.06
N ALA A 48 48.33 57.85 -21.94
CA ALA A 48 48.91 58.62 -20.84
C ALA A 48 50.17 59.39 -21.25
N ALA A 49 50.95 58.87 -22.20
CA ALA A 49 52.14 59.53 -22.74
C ALA A 49 51.84 60.91 -23.39
N PHE A 50 50.61 61.11 -23.87
CA PHE A 50 50.17 62.37 -24.50
C PHE A 50 49.59 63.38 -23.51
N LYS A 51 49.12 62.93 -22.33
CA LYS A 51 48.58 63.83 -21.28
C LYS A 51 49.66 64.72 -20.65
N ILE A 52 50.93 64.32 -20.76
CA ILE A 52 52.08 64.99 -20.14
C ILE A 52 52.57 66.18 -20.99
N PHE A 53 52.20 66.26 -22.28
CA PHE A 53 52.62 67.33 -23.18
C PHE A 53 51.64 68.52 -23.15
N GLY A 54 51.82 69.43 -22.19
CA GLY A 54 51.05 70.68 -22.10
C GLY A 54 51.35 71.71 -23.21
N GLU A 55 52.51 71.62 -23.87
CA GLU A 55 52.99 72.59 -24.88
C GLU A 55 53.32 71.91 -26.22
N CYS A 56 52.34 71.22 -26.82
CA CYS A 56 52.51 70.42 -28.03
C CYS A 56 52.67 71.22 -29.35
N PHE A 57 52.42 72.53 -29.33
CA PHE A 57 52.47 73.38 -30.53
C PHE A 57 53.82 74.10 -30.74
N ASP A 58 54.77 73.95 -29.82
CA ASP A 58 56.08 74.58 -29.87
C ASP A 58 57.06 73.86 -30.82
N GLU A 59 57.75 74.62 -31.66
CA GLU A 59 58.63 74.11 -32.72
C GLU A 59 59.84 73.32 -32.18
N ARG A 60 60.26 73.60 -30.94
CA ARG A 60 61.35 72.90 -30.22
C ARG A 60 60.99 71.47 -29.81
N HIS A 61 59.70 71.19 -29.61
CA HIS A 61 59.19 69.89 -29.15
C HIS A 61 58.74 68.97 -30.30
N ARG A 62 58.83 69.42 -31.56
CA ARG A 62 58.41 68.65 -32.74
C ARG A 62 59.10 67.29 -32.88
N LYS A 63 60.43 67.22 -32.63
CA LYS A 63 61.18 65.94 -32.65
C LYS A 63 60.85 65.02 -31.47
N ALA A 64 60.30 65.55 -30.38
CA ALA A 64 59.80 64.76 -29.26
C ALA A 64 58.39 64.24 -29.56
N TRP A 65 57.52 65.09 -30.14
CA TRP A 65 56.19 64.71 -30.62
C TRP A 65 56.22 63.59 -31.66
N ASP A 66 57.06 63.72 -32.69
CA ASP A 66 57.20 62.69 -33.73
C ASP A 66 57.69 61.34 -33.14
N ARG A 67 58.54 61.38 -32.10
CA ARG A 67 59.00 60.17 -31.38
C ARG A 67 57.89 59.54 -30.53
N VAL A 68 57.11 60.33 -29.82
CA VAL A 68 55.98 59.85 -29.00
C VAL A 68 54.85 59.31 -29.89
N MET A 69 54.59 59.95 -31.04
CA MET A 69 53.67 59.44 -32.06
C MET A 69 54.14 58.12 -32.67
N GLN A 70 55.45 57.97 -32.94
CA GLN A 70 56.01 56.71 -33.40
C GLN A 70 55.86 55.60 -32.34
N GLN A 71 56.19 55.89 -31.07
CA GLN A 71 55.99 54.96 -29.96
C GLN A 71 54.52 54.58 -29.77
N PHE A 72 53.59 55.53 -29.98
CA PHE A 72 52.16 55.25 -29.93
C PHE A 72 51.72 54.34 -31.07
N ARG A 73 52.19 54.57 -32.31
CA ARG A 73 51.89 53.69 -33.44
C ARG A 73 52.46 52.28 -33.25
N GLU A 74 53.67 52.16 -32.71
CA GLU A 74 54.29 50.87 -32.36
C GLU A 74 53.47 50.13 -31.29
N LYS A 75 53.16 50.78 -30.15
CA LYS A 75 52.30 50.21 -29.11
C LYS A 75 50.90 49.86 -29.60
N THR A 76 50.36 50.67 -30.49
CA THR A 76 49.05 50.45 -31.12
C THR A 76 49.04 49.16 -31.94
N VAL A 77 50.11 48.87 -32.67
CA VAL A 77 50.27 47.60 -33.40
C VAL A 77 50.46 46.43 -32.45
N GLU A 78 51.22 46.59 -31.36
CA GLU A 78 51.39 45.55 -30.34
C GLU A 78 50.05 45.18 -29.67
N ILE A 79 49.22 46.17 -29.35
CA ILE A 79 47.88 45.96 -28.78
C ILE A 79 46.95 45.28 -29.80
N GLU A 80 47.03 45.62 -31.09
CA GLU A 80 46.29 44.89 -32.14
C GLU A 80 46.70 43.42 -32.20
N ASP A 81 47.99 43.12 -32.18
CA ASP A 81 48.49 41.75 -32.27
C ASP A 81 48.08 40.93 -31.03
N LYS A 82 48.13 41.53 -29.83
CA LYS A 82 47.61 40.92 -28.60
C LYS A 82 46.10 40.67 -28.66
N ALA A 83 45.32 41.63 -29.20
CA ALA A 83 43.88 41.47 -29.37
C ALA A 83 43.55 40.35 -30.36
N ILE A 84 44.31 40.21 -31.46
CA ILE A 84 44.19 39.12 -32.43
C ILE A 84 44.49 37.76 -31.77
N VAL A 85 45.57 37.64 -31.01
CA VAL A 85 45.92 36.40 -30.28
C VAL A 85 44.86 36.04 -29.25
N PHE A 86 44.32 37.04 -28.55
CA PHE A 86 43.23 36.84 -27.60
C PHE A 86 41.97 36.31 -28.28
N LEU A 87 41.55 36.93 -29.40
CA LEU A 87 40.43 36.45 -30.21
C LEU A 87 40.66 35.02 -30.70
N ASP A 88 41.83 34.72 -31.27
CA ASP A 88 42.19 33.38 -31.76
C ASP A 88 42.06 32.31 -30.67
N THR A 89 42.48 32.64 -29.45
CA THR A 89 42.42 31.74 -28.29
C THR A 89 40.97 31.49 -27.86
N ARG A 90 40.15 32.54 -27.80
CA ARG A 90 38.74 32.45 -27.39
C ARG A 90 37.90 31.72 -28.43
N PHE A 91 38.09 31.98 -29.72
CA PHE A 91 37.39 31.24 -30.78
C PHE A 91 37.72 29.74 -30.78
N ARG A 92 38.94 29.33 -30.41
CA ARG A 92 39.29 27.91 -30.25
C ARG A 92 38.61 27.24 -29.04
N GLN A 93 38.22 28.02 -28.03
CA GLN A 93 37.55 27.51 -26.82
C GLN A 93 36.03 27.44 -26.96
N LEU A 94 35.44 28.11 -27.95
CA LEU A 94 34.00 28.07 -28.21
C LEU A 94 33.60 26.69 -28.70
N ARG A 95 32.91 25.92 -27.85
CA ARG A 95 32.45 24.56 -28.17
C ARG A 95 31.15 24.54 -29.00
N SER A 96 30.37 25.62 -28.95
CA SER A 96 29.07 25.79 -29.62
C SER A 96 29.16 26.84 -30.74
N ALA A 97 28.58 26.52 -31.90
CA ALA A 97 28.47 27.46 -33.02
C ALA A 97 27.50 28.62 -32.73
N GLU A 98 26.53 28.43 -31.83
CA GLU A 98 25.54 29.46 -31.46
C GLU A 98 26.19 30.63 -30.71
N GLY A 99 26.95 30.33 -29.65
CA GLY A 99 27.65 31.36 -28.88
C GLY A 99 28.74 32.07 -29.70
N ALA A 100 29.39 31.33 -30.61
CA ALA A 100 30.36 31.91 -31.53
C ALA A 100 29.71 32.85 -32.55
N PHE A 101 28.48 32.58 -32.98
CA PHE A 101 27.74 33.47 -33.86
C PHE A 101 27.23 34.73 -33.15
N GLN A 102 26.67 34.59 -31.93
CA GLN A 102 26.21 35.75 -31.13
C GLN A 102 27.35 36.73 -30.86
N LEU A 103 28.54 36.21 -30.53
CA LEU A 103 29.78 36.98 -30.39
C LEU A 103 30.05 37.84 -31.64
N LEU A 104 29.94 37.22 -32.82
CA LEU A 104 30.23 37.87 -34.10
C LEU A 104 29.18 38.89 -34.54
N GLN A 105 27.91 38.67 -34.21
CA GLN A 105 26.84 39.61 -34.51
C GLN A 105 27.06 40.94 -33.76
N ASN A 106 27.46 40.86 -32.50
CA ASN A 106 27.77 42.03 -31.67
C ASN A 106 29.02 42.77 -32.18
N PHE A 107 30.02 42.06 -32.73
CA PHE A 107 31.21 42.73 -33.28
C PHE A 107 31.02 43.39 -34.63
N LYS A 108 30.04 42.95 -35.44
CA LYS A 108 29.75 43.59 -36.71
C LYS A 108 29.09 44.97 -36.54
N SER A 109 28.39 45.22 -35.43
CA SER A 109 27.85 46.54 -35.09
C SER A 109 28.90 47.52 -34.56
N ILE A 110 30.10 47.05 -34.22
CA ILE A 110 31.18 47.86 -33.67
C ILE A 110 32.14 48.25 -34.81
N GLN A 111 32.41 49.56 -34.98
CA GLN A 111 33.44 50.04 -35.89
C GLN A 111 34.83 49.66 -35.37
N SER A 112 35.39 48.57 -35.89
CA SER A 112 36.72 48.06 -35.55
C SER A 112 37.75 48.33 -36.67
N ARG A 113 39.03 48.10 -36.36
CA ARG A 113 40.15 48.33 -37.28
C ARG A 113 40.25 47.21 -38.33
N GLU A 114 40.80 47.54 -39.51
CA GLU A 114 40.86 46.66 -40.69
C GLU A 114 41.51 45.30 -40.41
N ARG A 115 42.65 45.27 -39.70
CA ARG A 115 43.36 44.00 -39.36
C ARG A 115 42.53 43.07 -38.47
N ILE A 116 41.75 43.63 -37.55
CA ILE A 116 40.87 42.86 -36.66
C ILE A 116 39.65 42.34 -37.45
N ASN A 117 39.11 43.15 -38.37
CA ASN A 117 38.02 42.73 -39.25
C ASN A 117 38.42 41.61 -40.22
N GLU A 118 39.61 41.68 -40.82
CA GLU A 118 40.14 40.58 -41.65
C GLU A 118 40.26 39.29 -40.86
N LYS A 119 40.83 39.36 -39.64
CA LYS A 119 40.93 38.19 -38.77
C LYS A 119 39.58 37.64 -38.35
N MET A 120 38.61 38.52 -38.10
CA MET A 120 37.25 38.12 -37.77
C MET A 120 36.58 37.38 -38.93
N ASN A 121 36.76 37.84 -40.17
CA ASN A 121 36.32 37.17 -41.41
C ASN A 121 36.91 35.76 -41.58
N GLU A 122 38.17 35.53 -41.22
CA GLU A 122 38.74 34.17 -41.19
C GLU A 122 38.02 33.27 -40.18
N LYS A 123 37.69 33.80 -38.99
CA LYS A 123 36.97 33.04 -37.96
C LYS A 123 35.54 32.73 -38.31
N PHE A 124 34.87 33.57 -39.09
CA PHE A 124 33.56 33.25 -39.64
C PHE A 124 33.58 31.95 -40.45
N ALA A 125 34.62 31.72 -41.27
CA ALA A 125 34.76 30.48 -42.04
C ALA A 125 34.97 29.25 -41.13
N ASP A 126 35.74 29.39 -40.04
CA ASP A 126 35.95 28.33 -39.06
C ASP A 126 34.64 27.95 -38.33
N ILE A 127 33.79 28.95 -38.02
CA ILE A 127 32.52 28.74 -37.32
C ILE A 127 31.48 28.05 -38.21
N VAL A 128 31.47 28.33 -39.51
CA VAL A 128 30.65 27.59 -40.48
C VAL A 128 31.08 26.13 -40.55
N VAL A 129 32.39 25.84 -40.51
CA VAL A 129 32.90 24.46 -40.45
C VAL A 129 32.48 23.77 -39.15
N GLN A 130 32.56 24.48 -38.02
CA GLN A 130 32.14 23.96 -36.73
C GLN A 130 30.63 23.65 -36.69
N TYR A 131 29.80 24.52 -37.27
CA TYR A 131 28.37 24.26 -37.43
C TYR A 131 28.12 23.02 -38.29
N GLY A 132 28.79 22.87 -39.44
CA GLY A 132 28.69 21.66 -40.24
C GLY A 132 29.09 20.38 -39.49
N ASN A 133 30.11 20.45 -38.61
CA ASN A 133 30.47 19.35 -37.72
C ASN A 133 29.41 19.07 -36.64
N GLU A 134 28.73 20.11 -36.14
CA GLU A 134 27.61 19.97 -35.20
C GLU A 134 26.39 19.31 -35.84
N VAL A 135 26.02 19.74 -37.06
CA VAL A 135 24.95 19.10 -37.87
C VAL A 135 25.28 17.62 -38.08
N ARG A 136 26.50 17.29 -38.52
CA ARG A 136 26.91 15.88 -38.74
C ARG A 136 26.84 15.04 -37.46
N ARG A 137 27.30 15.55 -36.32
CA ARG A 137 27.19 14.86 -35.03
C ARG A 137 25.72 14.60 -34.65
N MET A 138 24.83 15.54 -34.94
CA MET A 138 23.39 15.36 -34.68
C MET A 138 22.74 14.38 -35.66
N THR A 139 23.17 14.36 -36.92
CA THR A 139 22.76 13.35 -37.90
C THR A 139 23.21 11.94 -37.51
N GLU A 140 24.43 11.78 -37.02
CA GLU A 140 24.94 10.49 -36.50
C GLU A 140 24.15 10.04 -35.28
N LEU A 141 23.84 10.96 -34.35
CA LEU A 141 23.00 10.68 -33.20
C LEU A 141 21.60 10.22 -33.62
N PHE A 142 21.01 10.91 -34.60
CA PHE A 142 19.71 10.54 -35.14
C PHE A 142 19.75 9.14 -35.76
N GLN A 143 20.73 8.83 -36.62
CA GLN A 143 20.81 7.53 -37.27
C GLN A 143 21.06 6.36 -36.31
N ARG A 144 21.85 6.60 -35.25
CA ARG A 144 22.17 5.56 -34.26
C ARG A 144 20.99 5.23 -33.35
N ASP A 145 20.27 6.25 -32.89
CA ASP A 145 19.25 6.11 -31.85
C ASP A 145 17.81 6.11 -32.42
N LYS A 146 17.61 6.15 -33.76
CA LYS A 146 16.27 6.22 -34.39
C LYS A 146 15.32 5.07 -34.06
N ASP A 147 15.85 3.87 -33.87
CA ASP A 147 15.06 2.66 -33.62
C ASP A 147 14.63 2.58 -32.14
N HIS A 148 15.45 3.15 -31.24
CA HIS A 148 15.19 3.22 -29.80
C HIS A 148 15.60 4.59 -29.23
N PRO A 149 14.78 5.62 -29.46
CA PRO A 149 15.10 6.98 -29.04
C PRO A 149 15.09 7.10 -27.52
N ARG A 150 15.98 7.95 -26.99
CA ARG A 150 16.09 8.22 -25.56
C ARG A 150 14.95 9.15 -25.12
N ILE A 151 13.80 8.55 -24.81
CA ILE A 151 12.61 9.25 -24.34
C ILE A 151 12.62 9.41 -22.81
N ALA A 152 11.97 10.46 -22.30
CA ALA A 152 11.82 10.67 -20.86
C ALA A 152 10.98 9.54 -20.23
N LYS A 153 11.29 9.18 -18.98
CA LYS A 153 10.53 8.14 -18.26
C LYS A 153 9.05 8.56 -18.15
N GLY A 154 8.14 7.71 -18.63
CA GLY A 154 6.70 7.94 -18.63
C GLY A 154 6.16 8.66 -19.88
N ALA A 155 7.03 9.05 -20.82
CA ALA A 155 6.59 9.52 -22.13
C ALA A 155 6.10 8.34 -22.99
N PRO A 156 5.02 8.52 -23.77
CA PRO A 156 4.56 7.53 -24.73
C PRO A 156 5.59 7.27 -25.84
N PRO A 157 5.62 6.05 -26.40
CA PRO A 157 6.66 5.61 -27.33
C PRO A 157 6.69 6.41 -28.64
N VAL A 158 5.54 6.72 -29.26
CA VAL A 158 5.45 7.32 -30.60
C VAL A 158 5.65 8.83 -30.55
N SER A 159 4.86 9.53 -29.74
CA SER A 159 4.99 10.99 -29.55
C SER A 159 6.31 11.37 -28.88
N GLY A 160 6.84 10.52 -27.97
CA GLY A 160 8.15 10.71 -27.37
C GLY A 160 9.28 10.59 -28.40
N ALA A 161 9.21 9.60 -29.31
CA ALA A 161 10.16 9.45 -30.41
C ALA A 161 10.14 10.66 -31.36
N ILE A 162 8.95 11.16 -31.69
CA ILE A 162 8.78 12.35 -32.54
C ILE A 162 9.32 13.61 -31.83
N ALA A 163 9.00 13.79 -30.55
CA ALA A 163 9.52 14.91 -29.76
C ALA A 163 11.04 14.89 -29.66
N TRP A 164 11.64 13.71 -29.49
CA TRP A 164 13.09 13.52 -29.53
C TRP A 164 13.68 13.94 -30.89
N ALA A 165 13.09 13.49 -31.99
CA ALA A 165 13.55 13.86 -33.33
C ALA A 165 13.41 15.37 -33.60
N ARG A 166 12.29 16.00 -33.17
CA ARG A 166 12.11 17.45 -33.24
C ARG A 166 13.10 18.23 -32.35
N ASN A 167 13.46 17.70 -31.18
CA ASN A 167 14.47 18.32 -30.32
C ASN A 167 15.84 18.40 -31.01
N ILE A 168 16.23 17.37 -31.77
CA ILE A 168 17.45 17.39 -32.58
C ILE A 168 17.41 18.55 -33.59
N LEU A 169 16.29 18.76 -34.27
CA LEU A 169 16.13 19.90 -35.20
C LEU A 169 16.16 21.26 -34.48
N GLU A 170 15.45 21.40 -33.37
CA GLU A 170 15.44 22.65 -32.60
C GLU A 170 16.81 23.01 -32.02
N ARG A 171 17.71 22.04 -31.82
CA ARG A 171 19.10 22.34 -31.43
C ARG A 171 19.97 22.86 -32.58
N VAL A 172 19.71 22.40 -33.81
CA VAL A 172 20.53 22.73 -34.99
C VAL A 172 19.99 23.97 -35.74
N LYS A 173 18.77 24.39 -35.43
CA LYS A 173 18.03 25.48 -36.08
C LYS A 173 18.45 26.90 -35.64
N PRO A 174 18.74 27.23 -34.37
CA PRO A 174 19.16 28.58 -34.01
C PRO A 174 20.41 29.05 -34.77
N PRO A 175 21.48 28.24 -34.91
CA PRO A 175 22.66 28.67 -35.66
C PRO A 175 22.38 28.94 -37.14
N ILE A 176 21.56 28.13 -37.84
CA ILE A 176 21.27 28.35 -39.27
C ILE A 176 20.42 29.61 -39.52
N ILE A 177 19.50 29.92 -38.61
CA ILE A 177 18.72 31.17 -38.65
C ILE A 177 19.68 32.35 -38.45
N ALA A 178 20.62 32.22 -37.53
CA ALA A 178 21.65 33.20 -37.30
C ALA A 178 22.49 33.44 -38.56
N PHE A 179 23.01 32.38 -39.21
CA PHE A 179 23.78 32.50 -40.45
C PHE A 179 23.01 33.14 -41.61
N ARG A 180 21.68 32.97 -41.69
CA ARG A 180 20.84 33.66 -42.70
C ARG A 180 20.89 35.18 -42.61
N SER A 181 21.18 35.76 -41.44
CA SER A 181 21.37 37.21 -41.32
C SER A 181 22.64 37.71 -42.02
N MET A 182 23.55 36.82 -42.42
CA MET A 182 24.81 37.14 -43.12
C MET A 182 24.96 36.31 -44.40
N GLN A 183 24.19 36.68 -45.43
CA GLN A 183 24.13 35.99 -46.72
C GLN A 183 25.50 35.78 -47.40
N SER A 184 26.43 36.72 -47.25
CA SER A 184 27.75 36.69 -47.90
C SER A 184 28.64 35.50 -47.50
N LEU A 185 28.40 34.89 -46.34
CA LEU A 185 29.17 33.73 -45.85
C LEU A 185 28.50 32.40 -46.22
N LEU A 186 27.17 32.42 -46.41
CA LEU A 186 26.40 31.28 -46.89
C LEU A 186 26.68 30.95 -48.36
N ASP A 187 27.13 31.95 -49.14
CA ASP A 187 27.52 31.77 -50.54
C ASP A 187 28.88 31.08 -50.70
N SER A 188 29.64 30.92 -49.60
CA SER A 188 30.87 30.13 -49.62
C SER A 188 30.56 28.64 -49.84
N PRO A 189 31.45 27.86 -50.49
CA PRO A 189 31.21 26.43 -50.73
C PRO A 189 31.00 25.62 -49.43
N LYS A 190 31.66 26.04 -48.34
CA LYS A 190 31.51 25.41 -47.01
C LYS A 190 30.17 25.77 -46.35
N GLY A 191 29.68 27.00 -46.56
CA GLY A 191 28.35 27.44 -46.10
C GLY A 191 27.22 26.73 -46.83
N GLN A 192 27.35 26.58 -48.16
CA GLN A 192 26.40 25.81 -48.98
C GLN A 192 26.36 24.34 -48.55
N GLN A 193 27.51 23.73 -48.26
CA GLN A 193 27.57 22.35 -47.76
C GLN A 193 26.86 22.21 -46.41
N ALA A 194 27.14 23.08 -45.44
CA ALA A 194 26.49 23.02 -44.12
C ALA A 194 24.97 23.26 -44.19
N CYS A 195 24.51 24.15 -45.08
CA CYS A 195 23.09 24.31 -45.40
C CYS A 195 22.48 23.02 -46.00
N GLY A 196 23.19 22.37 -46.92
CA GLY A 196 22.80 21.10 -47.52
C GLY A 196 22.60 20.02 -46.48
N ASP A 197 23.61 19.81 -45.61
CA ASP A 197 23.57 18.83 -44.52
C ASP A 197 22.38 19.09 -43.56
N TYR A 198 22.10 20.35 -43.23
CA TYR A 198 20.93 20.73 -42.41
C TYR A 198 19.60 20.39 -43.10
N VAL A 199 19.48 20.71 -44.40
CA VAL A 199 18.26 20.43 -45.18
C VAL A 199 18.04 18.91 -45.32
N GLU A 200 19.10 18.14 -45.52
CA GLU A 200 19.03 16.67 -45.57
C GLU A 200 18.59 16.09 -44.22
N LEU A 201 19.16 16.55 -43.11
CA LEU A 201 18.73 16.17 -41.76
C LEU A 201 17.26 16.52 -41.52
N GLY A 202 16.83 17.73 -41.92
CA GLY A 202 15.44 18.17 -41.85
C GLY A 202 14.48 17.27 -42.63
N LYS A 203 14.84 16.90 -43.87
CA LYS A 203 14.05 15.97 -44.69
C LYS A 203 13.98 14.58 -44.07
N ALA A 204 15.09 14.08 -43.52
CA ALA A 204 15.14 12.77 -42.88
C ALA A 204 14.23 12.69 -41.65
N ILE A 205 14.27 13.72 -40.79
CA ILE A 205 13.44 13.81 -39.58
C ILE A 205 11.96 13.99 -39.94
N LEU A 206 11.63 14.84 -40.92
CA LEU A 206 10.25 14.99 -41.41
C LEU A 206 9.68 13.69 -42.01
N LYS A 207 10.51 12.90 -42.71
CA LYS A 207 10.10 11.60 -43.23
C LYS A 207 9.83 10.62 -42.09
N TYR A 208 10.75 10.50 -41.14
CA TYR A 208 10.59 9.67 -39.94
C TYR A 208 9.32 10.01 -39.15
N GLU A 209 9.06 11.30 -38.94
CA GLU A 209 7.85 11.78 -38.27
C GLU A 209 6.56 11.36 -38.98
N LYS A 210 6.51 11.52 -40.32
CA LYS A 210 5.35 11.14 -41.13
C LYS A 210 5.12 9.62 -41.16
N ASP A 211 6.19 8.85 -41.29
CA ASP A 211 6.10 7.38 -41.35
C ASP A 211 5.59 6.84 -40.01
N LEU A 212 6.18 7.29 -38.89
CA LEU A 212 5.80 6.84 -37.54
C LEU A 212 4.37 7.27 -37.17
N PHE A 213 3.98 8.52 -37.44
CA PHE A 213 2.61 8.97 -37.22
C PHE A 213 1.61 8.27 -38.13
N GLY A 214 1.98 7.98 -39.38
CA GLY A 214 1.14 7.28 -40.34
C GLY A 214 0.82 5.85 -39.93
N GLU A 215 1.79 5.12 -39.40
CA GLU A 215 1.60 3.78 -38.84
C GLU A 215 0.74 3.81 -37.57
N TRP A 216 1.07 4.70 -36.64
CA TRP A 216 0.28 4.89 -35.42
C TRP A 216 -1.17 5.23 -35.75
N ARG A 217 -1.44 6.15 -36.68
CA ARG A 217 -2.80 6.58 -37.06
C ARG A 217 -3.66 5.43 -37.58
N LYS A 218 -3.07 4.47 -38.30
CA LYS A 218 -3.78 3.30 -38.84
C LYS A 218 -4.18 2.32 -37.72
N ALA A 219 -3.26 2.07 -36.78
CA ALA A 219 -3.50 1.16 -35.66
C ALA A 219 -4.43 1.78 -34.60
N ALA A 220 -4.24 3.07 -34.30
CA ALA A 220 -4.89 3.80 -33.21
C ALA A 220 -6.42 3.69 -33.20
N ALA A 221 -7.07 3.84 -34.36
CA ALA A 221 -8.52 3.77 -34.46
C ALA A 221 -9.06 2.35 -34.23
N ALA A 222 -8.34 1.32 -34.72
CA ALA A 222 -8.71 -0.07 -34.53
C ALA A 222 -8.54 -0.49 -33.06
N THR A 223 -7.38 -0.19 -32.46
CA THR A 223 -7.09 -0.47 -31.05
C THR A 223 -8.08 0.23 -30.12
N ALA A 224 -8.38 1.51 -30.37
CA ALA A 224 -9.40 2.25 -29.63
C ALA A 224 -10.76 1.53 -29.61
N THR A 225 -11.23 1.13 -30.79
CA THR A 225 -12.54 0.50 -30.95
C THR A 225 -12.59 -0.89 -30.30
N GLU A 226 -11.53 -1.68 -30.47
CA GLU A 226 -11.43 -3.02 -29.87
C GLU A 226 -11.41 -2.94 -28.34
N CYS A 227 -10.56 -2.10 -27.76
CA CYS A 227 -10.43 -1.94 -26.31
C CYS A 227 -11.73 -1.40 -25.68
N LEU A 228 -12.40 -0.45 -26.32
CA LEU A 228 -13.66 0.11 -25.82
C LEU A 228 -14.83 -0.89 -25.83
N ASN A 229 -14.79 -1.87 -26.74
CA ASN A 229 -15.82 -2.90 -26.85
C ASN A 229 -15.62 -4.07 -25.87
N ARG A 230 -14.48 -4.13 -25.17
CA ARG A 230 -14.26 -5.11 -24.10
C ARG A 230 -15.20 -4.84 -22.91
N SER A 231 -15.54 -5.91 -22.19
CA SER A 231 -16.31 -5.81 -20.95
C SER A 231 -15.56 -4.97 -19.92
N ILE A 232 -16.29 -4.28 -19.02
CA ILE A 232 -15.65 -3.46 -17.98
C ILE A 232 -14.96 -4.29 -16.88
N LEU A 233 -15.46 -5.51 -16.63
CA LEU A 233 -14.87 -6.49 -15.72
C LEU A 233 -14.35 -7.71 -16.47
N ALA A 234 -13.30 -8.34 -15.93
CA ALA A 234 -12.80 -9.65 -16.33
C ALA A 234 -12.67 -10.55 -15.11
N VAL A 235 -12.72 -11.86 -15.35
CA VAL A 235 -12.53 -12.89 -14.33
C VAL A 235 -11.14 -13.49 -14.51
N GLU A 236 -10.27 -13.27 -13.55
CA GLU A 236 -8.95 -13.87 -13.51
C GLU A 236 -9.02 -15.17 -12.68
N LYS A 237 -8.64 -16.28 -13.32
CA LYS A 237 -8.55 -17.58 -12.64
C LYS A 237 -7.09 -17.79 -12.25
N HIS A 238 -6.76 -17.56 -10.97
CA HIS A 238 -5.45 -17.93 -10.46
C HIS A 238 -5.38 -19.45 -10.26
N GLU A 239 -4.43 -20.10 -10.91
CA GLU A 239 -4.10 -21.51 -10.66
C GLU A 239 -3.76 -21.69 -9.17
N GLY A 240 -4.59 -22.45 -8.44
CA GLY A 240 -4.39 -22.74 -7.02
C GLY A 240 -5.34 -22.06 -6.02
N ARG A 241 -6.14 -21.06 -6.43
CA ARG A 241 -7.27 -20.56 -5.60
C ARG A 241 -8.59 -21.10 -6.15
N ALA A 242 -9.42 -21.66 -5.26
CA ALA A 242 -10.76 -22.13 -5.63
C ALA A 242 -11.72 -20.99 -6.04
N SER A 243 -11.40 -19.74 -5.69
CA SER A 243 -12.20 -18.55 -6.02
C SER A 243 -11.59 -17.78 -7.19
N SER A 244 -12.43 -17.43 -8.17
CA SER A 244 -12.04 -16.56 -9.28
C SER A 244 -12.06 -15.10 -8.81
N THR A 245 -11.02 -14.33 -9.12
CA THR A 245 -10.93 -12.91 -8.77
C THR A 245 -11.48 -12.06 -9.90
N TYR A 246 -12.20 -10.98 -9.54
CA TYR A 246 -12.72 -10.03 -10.51
C TYR A 246 -11.72 -8.89 -10.63
N VAL A 247 -11.38 -8.52 -11.86
CA VAL A 247 -10.44 -7.43 -12.14
C VAL A 247 -11.06 -6.44 -13.14
N VAL A 248 -10.69 -5.16 -13.02
CA VAL A 248 -11.12 -4.15 -13.98
C VAL A 248 -10.38 -4.35 -15.30
N ASN A 249 -11.12 -4.58 -16.37
CA ASN A 249 -10.57 -4.85 -17.70
C ASN A 249 -10.28 -3.55 -18.44
N PHE A 250 -9.37 -2.74 -17.87
CA PHE A 250 -8.92 -1.49 -18.47
C PHE A 250 -7.55 -1.71 -19.12
N ALA A 251 -7.56 -1.80 -20.44
CA ALA A 251 -6.38 -2.09 -21.25
C ALA A 251 -5.32 -0.98 -21.10
N PRO A 252 -4.06 -1.29 -20.70
CA PRO A 252 -3.00 -0.29 -20.58
C PRO A 252 -2.72 0.43 -21.91
N GLU A 253 -2.95 -0.25 -23.03
CA GLU A 253 -2.85 0.28 -24.40
C GLU A 253 -3.76 1.50 -24.60
N LEU A 254 -4.91 1.55 -23.92
CA LEU A 254 -5.84 2.69 -24.00
C LEU A 254 -5.28 3.92 -23.27
N ILE A 255 -4.59 3.74 -22.15
CA ILE A 255 -3.92 4.82 -21.42
C ILE A 255 -2.77 5.37 -22.26
N GLU A 256 -1.98 4.49 -22.87
CA GLU A 256 -0.91 4.88 -23.77
C GLU A 256 -1.47 5.68 -24.94
N LEU A 257 -2.53 5.20 -25.60
CA LEU A 257 -3.17 5.89 -26.71
C LEU A 257 -3.71 7.28 -26.33
N MET A 258 -4.33 7.41 -25.16
CA MET A 258 -4.80 8.70 -24.65
C MET A 258 -3.64 9.67 -24.38
N LYS A 259 -2.53 9.19 -23.80
CA LYS A 259 -1.33 10.02 -23.58
C LYS A 259 -0.65 10.41 -24.89
N GLU A 260 -0.59 9.50 -25.87
CA GLU A 260 -0.08 9.78 -27.22
C GLU A 260 -0.85 10.93 -27.85
N ALA A 261 -2.19 10.86 -27.82
CA ALA A 261 -3.06 11.89 -28.38
C ALA A 261 -2.86 13.27 -27.72
N GLN A 262 -2.73 13.32 -26.38
CA GLN A 262 -2.46 14.57 -25.66
C GLN A 262 -1.10 15.18 -26.03
N ASN A 263 -0.08 14.34 -26.18
CA ASN A 263 1.24 14.81 -26.60
C ASN A 263 1.24 15.28 -28.06
N PHE A 264 0.51 14.62 -28.96
CA PHE A 264 0.37 15.09 -30.33
C PHE A 264 -0.31 16.45 -30.42
N ASP A 265 -1.31 16.70 -29.57
CA ASP A 265 -1.97 18.00 -29.45
C ASP A 265 -0.98 19.08 -28.95
N LEU A 266 -0.16 18.76 -27.93
CA LEU A 266 0.87 19.66 -27.41
C LEU A 266 1.98 19.97 -28.44
N ILE A 267 2.43 18.95 -29.17
CA ILE A 267 3.50 19.06 -30.17
C ILE A 267 3.01 19.86 -31.39
N GLY A 268 1.74 19.77 -31.73
CA GLY A 268 1.11 20.49 -32.83
C GLY A 268 1.51 20.00 -34.23
N GLY A 269 0.62 20.23 -35.20
CA GLY A 269 0.83 19.89 -36.62
C GLY A 269 0.36 18.50 -37.04
N PHE A 270 -0.39 17.79 -36.18
CA PHE A 270 -0.93 16.45 -36.46
C PHE A 270 -2.45 16.44 -36.47
N GLU A 271 -3.05 15.78 -37.46
CA GLU A 271 -4.50 15.56 -37.52
C GLU A 271 -4.86 14.21 -36.89
N LEU A 272 -5.37 14.27 -35.65
CA LEU A 272 -5.78 13.08 -34.91
C LEU A 272 -7.09 12.49 -35.46
N PRO A 273 -7.24 11.14 -35.49
CA PRO A 273 -8.54 10.53 -35.75
C PRO A 273 -9.57 10.96 -34.71
N GLY A 274 -10.79 11.32 -35.16
CA GLY A 274 -11.84 11.80 -34.26
C GLY A 274 -12.18 10.85 -33.10
N ALA A 275 -12.11 9.53 -33.33
CA ALA A 275 -12.31 8.53 -32.28
C ALA A 275 -11.26 8.64 -31.15
N VAL A 276 -9.99 8.87 -31.51
CA VAL A 276 -8.87 8.98 -30.56
C VAL A 276 -8.90 10.33 -29.84
N LEU A 277 -9.27 11.39 -30.55
CA LEU A 277 -9.45 12.72 -29.95
C LEU A 277 -10.56 12.69 -28.89
N ASN A 278 -11.71 12.11 -29.21
CA ASN A 278 -12.82 11.97 -28.26
C ASN A 278 -12.41 11.15 -27.03
N LEU A 279 -11.63 10.08 -27.22
CA LEU A 279 -11.08 9.29 -26.11
C LEU A 279 -10.15 10.11 -25.22
N ALA A 280 -9.24 10.88 -25.82
CA ALA A 280 -8.30 11.73 -25.09
C ALA A 280 -9.02 12.81 -24.27
N LEU A 281 -10.07 13.42 -24.83
CA LEU A 281 -10.93 14.38 -24.14
C LEU A 281 -11.69 13.74 -22.96
N GLN A 282 -12.07 12.47 -23.08
CA GLN A 282 -12.77 11.72 -22.03
C GLN A 282 -11.84 10.95 -21.07
N MET A 283 -10.52 11.12 -21.16
CA MET A 283 -9.56 10.37 -20.34
C MET A 283 -9.84 10.49 -18.83
N GLY A 284 -10.20 11.68 -18.35
CA GLY A 284 -10.55 11.88 -16.93
C GLY A 284 -11.72 11.00 -16.51
N LYS A 285 -12.81 11.03 -17.29
CA LYS A 285 -14.01 10.23 -17.06
C LYS A 285 -13.72 8.72 -17.03
N TYR A 286 -12.90 8.21 -17.95
CA TYR A 286 -12.51 6.80 -17.96
C TYR A 286 -11.65 6.39 -16.76
N LYS A 287 -10.74 7.27 -16.32
CA LYS A 287 -9.95 7.04 -15.11
C LYS A 287 -10.84 7.00 -13.87
N ASP A 288 -11.81 7.91 -13.77
CA ASP A 288 -12.76 7.94 -12.66
C ASP A 288 -13.61 6.67 -12.64
N TYR A 289 -14.08 6.18 -13.80
CA TYR A 289 -14.77 4.90 -13.91
C TYR A 289 -13.91 3.71 -13.49
N ALA A 290 -12.66 3.65 -13.97
CA ALA A 290 -11.74 2.58 -13.59
C ALA A 290 -11.48 2.57 -12.08
N GLU A 291 -11.32 3.75 -11.47
CA GLU A 291 -11.08 3.87 -10.04
C GLU A 291 -12.30 3.47 -9.20
N GLN A 292 -13.49 3.95 -9.58
CA GLN A 292 -14.75 3.56 -8.95
C GLN A 292 -14.98 2.05 -9.02
N LEU A 293 -14.69 1.43 -10.17
CA LEU A 293 -14.76 -0.03 -10.32
C LEU A 293 -13.73 -0.76 -9.44
N ARG A 294 -12.50 -0.25 -9.31
CA ARG A 294 -11.50 -0.84 -8.40
C ARG A 294 -11.94 -0.80 -6.94
N VAL A 295 -12.43 0.35 -6.47
CA VAL A 295 -12.93 0.51 -5.10
C VAL A 295 -14.11 -0.43 -4.85
N MET A 296 -15.04 -0.53 -5.80
CA MET A 296 -16.16 -1.47 -5.73
C MET A 296 -15.68 -2.93 -5.64
N LEU A 297 -14.71 -3.34 -6.47
CA LEU A 297 -14.16 -4.70 -6.45
C LEU A 297 -13.39 -5.01 -5.17
N GLN A 298 -12.60 -4.06 -4.65
CA GLN A 298 -11.96 -4.20 -3.34
C GLN A 298 -13.02 -4.42 -2.25
N GLY A 299 -14.11 -3.66 -2.28
CA GLY A 299 -15.23 -3.84 -1.36
C GLY A 299 -15.85 -5.24 -1.46
N TYR A 300 -15.94 -5.81 -2.67
CA TYR A 300 -16.41 -7.18 -2.90
C TYR A 300 -15.42 -8.23 -2.35
N GLU A 301 -14.12 -8.06 -2.60
CA GLU A 301 -13.07 -8.97 -2.11
C GLU A 301 -13.03 -9.00 -0.58
N GLU A 302 -13.16 -7.85 0.08
CA GLU A 302 -13.28 -7.76 1.54
C GLU A 302 -14.56 -8.43 2.03
N ALA A 303 -15.67 -8.29 1.29
CA ALA A 303 -16.96 -8.85 1.68
C ALA A 303 -16.97 -10.39 1.64
N ILE A 304 -16.33 -11.00 0.64
CA ILE A 304 -16.22 -12.47 0.52
C ILE A 304 -15.00 -13.00 1.28
N GLY A 305 -13.94 -12.20 1.40
CA GLY A 305 -12.70 -12.58 2.06
C GLY A 305 -12.92 -12.94 3.53
N GLY A 306 -12.34 -14.06 3.96
CA GLY A 306 -12.38 -14.50 5.37
C GLY A 306 -13.63 -15.29 5.77
N LEU A 307 -14.56 -15.56 4.85
CA LEU A 307 -15.69 -16.46 5.14
C LEU A 307 -15.22 -17.89 5.39
N THR A 308 -15.68 -18.49 6.48
CA THR A 308 -15.45 -19.91 6.77
C THR A 308 -16.30 -20.79 5.84
N MET A 309 -15.92 -22.06 5.68
CA MET A 309 -16.67 -23.01 4.84
C MET A 309 -18.14 -23.15 5.26
N VAL A 310 -18.41 -23.03 6.57
CA VAL A 310 -19.77 -23.08 7.14
C VAL A 310 -20.57 -21.83 6.76
N GLN A 311 -19.98 -20.64 6.92
CA GLN A 311 -20.61 -19.38 6.53
C GLN A 311 -20.88 -19.31 5.01
N CYS A 312 -19.96 -19.82 4.18
CA CYS A 312 -20.16 -19.91 2.73
C CYS A 312 -21.40 -20.74 2.34
N LYS A 313 -21.70 -21.80 3.09
CA LYS A 313 -22.89 -22.63 2.85
C LYS A 313 -24.17 -21.91 3.28
N VAL A 314 -24.17 -21.29 4.44
CA VAL A 314 -25.33 -20.55 4.96
C VAL A 314 -25.66 -19.34 4.08
N LEU A 315 -24.65 -18.60 3.64
CA LEU A 315 -24.80 -17.38 2.83
C LEU A 315 -24.85 -17.64 1.32
N HIS A 316 -24.99 -18.89 0.87
CA HIS A 316 -24.86 -19.25 -0.55
C HIS A 316 -25.84 -18.49 -1.45
N THR A 317 -27.08 -18.27 -0.99
CA THR A 317 -28.11 -17.52 -1.73
C THR A 317 -27.69 -16.06 -1.90
N GLN A 318 -27.21 -15.43 -0.82
CA GLN A 318 -26.79 -14.04 -0.81
C GLN A 318 -25.52 -13.83 -1.64
N ILE A 319 -24.59 -14.80 -1.62
CA ILE A 319 -23.41 -14.80 -2.49
C ILE A 319 -23.84 -14.92 -3.96
N ALA A 320 -24.81 -15.78 -4.27
CA ALA A 320 -25.34 -15.91 -5.63
C ALA A 320 -26.00 -14.62 -6.11
N ASP A 321 -26.74 -13.92 -5.25
CA ASP A 321 -27.33 -12.61 -5.58
C ASP A 321 -26.27 -11.53 -5.77
N LEU A 322 -25.20 -11.54 -4.96
CA LEU A 322 -24.04 -10.67 -5.15
C LEU A 322 -23.36 -10.92 -6.51
N HIS A 323 -23.21 -12.18 -6.92
CA HIS A 323 -22.71 -12.52 -8.26
C HIS A 323 -23.64 -12.07 -9.38
N LYS A 324 -24.97 -12.12 -9.18
CA LYS A 324 -25.94 -11.55 -10.14
C LYS A 324 -25.78 -10.03 -10.25
N CYS A 325 -25.51 -9.32 -9.16
CA CYS A 325 -25.24 -7.88 -9.19
C CYS A 325 -23.98 -7.53 -9.99
N LEU A 326 -22.95 -8.37 -9.98
CA LEU A 326 -21.70 -8.16 -10.73
C LEU A 326 -21.78 -8.60 -12.20
N ARG A 327 -22.72 -9.49 -12.55
CA ARG A 327 -22.88 -10.03 -13.91
C ARG A 327 -22.97 -8.97 -15.02
N PRO A 328 -23.69 -7.84 -14.86
CA PRO A 328 -23.75 -6.80 -15.89
C PRO A 328 -22.37 -6.26 -16.28
N GLY A 329 -21.41 -6.22 -15.36
CA GLY A 329 -20.04 -5.77 -15.63
C GLY A 329 -19.19 -6.76 -16.42
N LEU A 330 -19.54 -8.05 -16.41
CA LEU A 330 -18.92 -9.06 -17.27
C LEU A 330 -19.56 -9.08 -18.67
N THR A 331 -20.88 -9.01 -18.73
CA THR A 331 -21.68 -8.92 -19.95
C THR A 331 -23.03 -8.31 -19.59
N PRO A 332 -23.54 -7.23 -20.24
CA PRO A 332 -23.13 -6.66 -21.52
C PRO A 332 -22.37 -5.31 -21.44
N LEU A 333 -22.03 -4.80 -20.25
CA LEU A 333 -21.44 -3.47 -20.13
C LEU A 333 -20.02 -3.41 -20.71
N ASN A 334 -19.82 -2.47 -21.61
CA ASN A 334 -18.52 -2.11 -22.18
C ASN A 334 -18.15 -0.66 -21.81
N TRP A 335 -16.95 -0.21 -22.17
CA TRP A 335 -16.49 1.14 -21.84
C TRP A 335 -17.27 2.27 -22.55
N ASN A 336 -18.05 1.95 -23.58
CA ASN A 336 -18.95 2.91 -24.24
C ASN A 336 -20.32 3.04 -23.54
N SER A 337 -20.59 2.20 -22.54
CA SER A 337 -21.89 2.14 -21.88
C SER A 337 -22.11 3.35 -20.97
N LEU A 338 -23.28 4.00 -21.07
CA LEU A 338 -23.64 5.13 -20.22
C LEU A 338 -24.00 4.70 -18.78
N GLY A 339 -24.40 3.44 -18.59
CA GLY A 339 -24.85 2.89 -17.30
C GLY A 339 -23.73 2.36 -16.38
N ILE A 340 -22.46 2.73 -16.61
CA ILE A 340 -21.34 2.28 -15.75
C ILE A 340 -21.52 2.83 -14.32
N VAL A 341 -21.94 4.09 -14.17
CA VAL A 341 -22.15 4.71 -12.86
C VAL A 341 -23.29 4.03 -12.11
N ASP A 342 -24.44 3.85 -12.77
CA ASP A 342 -25.60 3.16 -12.17
C ASP A 342 -25.25 1.72 -11.76
N PHE A 343 -24.43 1.04 -12.57
CA PHE A 343 -23.91 -0.28 -12.25
C PHE A 343 -23.03 -0.25 -11.00
N VAL A 344 -22.05 0.66 -10.93
CA VAL A 344 -21.18 0.82 -9.74
C VAL A 344 -22.01 1.09 -8.50
N GLU A 345 -22.99 2.01 -8.57
CA GLU A 345 -23.86 2.33 -7.44
C GLU A 345 -24.72 1.13 -7.01
N SER A 346 -25.31 0.42 -7.97
CA SER A 346 -26.13 -0.77 -7.72
C SER A 346 -25.31 -1.91 -7.10
N ALA A 347 -24.14 -2.20 -7.68
CA ALA A 347 -23.24 -3.23 -7.17
C ALA A 347 -22.66 -2.86 -5.80
N THR A 348 -22.26 -1.60 -5.59
CA THR A 348 -21.79 -1.12 -4.28
C THR A 348 -22.89 -1.24 -3.22
N ARG A 349 -24.15 -0.94 -3.56
CA ARG A 349 -25.29 -1.14 -2.67
C ARG A 349 -25.53 -2.62 -2.36
N GLY A 350 -25.41 -3.49 -3.36
CA GLY A 350 -25.50 -4.94 -3.17
C GLY A 350 -24.39 -5.49 -2.27
N ILE A 351 -23.15 -5.04 -2.47
CA ILE A 351 -21.99 -5.37 -1.62
C ILE A 351 -22.23 -4.90 -0.19
N ALA A 352 -22.71 -3.66 0.01
CA ALA A 352 -22.99 -3.13 1.34
C ALA A 352 -24.12 -3.90 2.06
N ALA A 353 -25.17 -4.27 1.34
CA ALA A 353 -26.25 -5.11 1.87
C ALA A 353 -25.73 -6.48 2.31
N PHE A 354 -24.88 -7.11 1.48
CA PHE A 354 -24.23 -8.37 1.83
C PHE A 354 -23.31 -8.24 3.04
N LYS A 355 -22.48 -7.19 3.11
CA LYS A 355 -21.61 -6.91 4.27
C LYS A 355 -22.42 -6.79 5.56
N ASN A 356 -23.57 -6.11 5.53
CA ASN A 356 -24.46 -5.99 6.71
C ASN A 356 -25.04 -7.36 7.12
N ILE A 357 -25.52 -8.15 6.17
CA ILE A 357 -26.01 -9.52 6.44
C ILE A 357 -24.90 -10.36 7.08
N ARG A 358 -23.69 -10.34 6.51
CA ARG A 358 -22.52 -11.04 7.04
C ARG A 358 -22.21 -10.61 8.48
N GLU A 359 -22.14 -9.31 8.74
CA GLU A 359 -21.86 -8.76 10.08
C GLU A 359 -22.93 -9.19 11.10
N GLN A 360 -24.21 -9.26 10.69
CA GLN A 360 -25.28 -9.76 11.57
C GLN A 360 -25.10 -11.24 11.89
N VAL A 361 -24.70 -12.06 10.92
CA VAL A 361 -24.42 -13.48 11.13
C VAL A 361 -23.21 -13.65 12.06
N GLU A 362 -22.11 -12.96 11.79
CA GLU A 362 -20.89 -12.99 12.62
C GLU A 362 -21.18 -12.58 14.08
N LYS A 363 -21.93 -11.50 14.31
CA LYS A 363 -22.33 -11.08 15.67
C LYS A 363 -23.21 -12.11 16.39
N SER A 364 -24.10 -12.78 15.68
CA SER A 364 -24.89 -13.86 16.26
C SER A 364 -24.02 -15.08 16.56
N GLU A 365 -23.14 -15.46 15.64
CA GLU A 365 -22.16 -16.55 15.81
C GLU A 365 -21.23 -16.30 17.00
N GLU A 366 -20.71 -15.09 17.19
CA GLU A 366 -19.90 -14.71 18.34
C GLU A 366 -20.62 -14.94 19.67
N ARG A 367 -21.92 -14.64 19.73
CA ARG A 367 -22.73 -14.91 20.94
C ARG A 367 -22.90 -16.39 21.20
N VAL A 368 -23.18 -17.18 20.16
CA VAL A 368 -23.28 -18.64 20.28
C VAL A 368 -21.93 -19.23 20.72
N GLN A 369 -20.85 -18.77 20.10
CA GLN A 369 -19.48 -19.18 20.42
C GLN A 369 -19.10 -18.82 21.87
N ALA A 370 -19.49 -17.65 22.37
CA ALA A 370 -19.26 -17.26 23.76
C ALA A 370 -19.95 -18.21 24.75
N VAL A 371 -21.15 -18.72 24.43
CA VAL A 371 -21.81 -19.72 25.28
C VAL A 371 -21.11 -21.07 25.19
N VAL A 372 -20.68 -21.50 23.99
CA VAL A 372 -19.85 -22.71 23.83
C VAL A 372 -18.60 -22.62 24.70
N GLU A 373 -17.90 -21.48 24.70
CA GLU A 373 -16.71 -21.24 25.51
C GLU A 373 -17.01 -21.19 27.01
N SER A 374 -18.12 -20.56 27.41
CA SER A 374 -18.61 -20.54 28.80
C SER A 374 -18.84 -21.96 29.33
N ILE A 375 -19.50 -22.82 28.55
CA ILE A 375 -19.70 -24.24 28.88
C ILE A 375 -18.35 -24.95 28.92
N GLU A 376 -17.52 -24.79 27.88
CA GLU A 376 -16.24 -25.47 27.77
C GLU A 376 -15.29 -25.12 28.91
N GLN A 377 -15.29 -23.88 29.40
CA GLN A 377 -14.41 -23.37 30.46
C GLN A 377 -15.01 -23.50 31.87
N SER A 378 -16.25 -23.97 31.98
CA SER A 378 -16.94 -24.10 33.26
C SER A 378 -16.17 -24.97 34.28
N ILE A 379 -16.39 -24.64 35.55
CA ILE A 379 -15.76 -25.30 36.69
C ILE A 379 -16.85 -26.05 37.45
N LEU A 380 -17.15 -27.27 37.01
CA LEU A 380 -18.20 -28.11 37.61
C LEU A 380 -17.87 -28.60 39.02
N VAL A 381 -16.58 -28.74 39.33
CA VAL A 381 -16.08 -29.15 40.64
C VAL A 381 -15.31 -27.99 41.24
N ARG A 382 -15.82 -27.46 42.35
CA ARG A 382 -15.24 -26.28 43.03
C ARG A 382 -13.75 -26.51 43.36
N PRO A 383 -12.84 -25.58 43.04
CA PRO A 383 -11.44 -25.71 43.43
C PRO A 383 -11.31 -25.66 44.96
N PHE A 384 -10.48 -26.55 45.52
CA PHE A 384 -10.20 -26.59 46.95
C PHE A 384 -8.85 -25.93 47.24
N ASP A 385 -8.84 -24.92 48.12
CA ASP A 385 -7.62 -24.22 48.53
C ASP A 385 -6.97 -24.95 49.71
N TRP A 386 -5.83 -25.59 49.44
CA TRP A 386 -5.09 -26.37 50.42
C TRP A 386 -4.27 -25.52 51.40
N THR A 387 -4.21 -24.19 51.22
CA THR A 387 -3.33 -23.29 52.01
C THR A 387 -4.00 -22.65 53.22
N LYS A 388 -5.33 -22.72 53.34
CA LYS A 388 -6.12 -22.11 54.42
C LYS A 388 -6.45 -23.12 55.52
N THR A 389 -5.44 -23.52 56.31
CA THR A 389 -5.66 -24.29 57.55
C THR A 389 -4.58 -23.93 58.56
N ASP A 390 -4.79 -22.89 59.38
CA ASP A 390 -3.94 -22.64 60.55
C ASP A 390 -4.44 -23.46 61.74
N LEU A 391 -3.67 -24.49 62.08
CA LEU A 391 -3.68 -25.13 63.39
C LEU A 391 -2.78 -24.31 64.32
N SER A 392 -3.35 -23.47 65.18
CA SER A 392 -2.70 -23.11 66.44
C SER A 392 -3.72 -23.02 67.58
N PRO A 393 -3.47 -23.63 68.76
CA PRO A 393 -4.22 -23.36 69.97
C PRO A 393 -3.48 -22.28 70.77
N SER A 394 -4.18 -21.23 71.20
CA SER A 394 -3.73 -20.48 72.38
C SER A 394 -4.87 -19.85 73.16
N PRO A 395 -4.69 -19.71 74.49
CA PRO A 395 -5.77 -19.65 75.46
C PRO A 395 -6.20 -18.22 75.80
N SER A 396 -7.45 -18.11 76.27
CA SER A 396 -8.00 -17.07 77.16
C SER A 396 -7.68 -15.59 76.83
N THR A 397 -8.70 -14.78 76.56
CA THR A 397 -9.31 -13.86 77.55
C THR A 397 -10.39 -13.03 76.85
N SER A 398 -11.53 -12.90 77.52
CA SER A 398 -12.64 -11.99 77.20
C SER A 398 -12.20 -10.53 77.05
N THR A 399 -12.71 -9.82 76.04
CA THR A 399 -13.57 -8.62 76.24
C THR A 399 -13.97 -7.98 74.91
N LEU A 400 -15.29 -7.90 74.69
CA LEU A 400 -16.06 -6.78 74.10
C LEU A 400 -15.52 -6.08 72.84
N ALA A 401 -16.15 -6.35 71.71
CA ALA A 401 -16.74 -5.31 70.84
C ALA A 401 -17.61 -5.98 69.75
N GLU A 402 -18.86 -5.55 69.70
CA GLU A 402 -19.85 -5.87 68.66
C GLU A 402 -19.52 -5.16 67.33
N ASP A 403 -20.19 -5.63 66.28
CA ASP A 403 -20.45 -4.97 64.99
C ASP A 403 -19.38 -5.01 63.89
N SER A 404 -19.36 -6.12 63.15
CA SER A 404 -19.55 -6.09 61.68
C SER A 404 -19.80 -7.50 61.14
N VAL A 405 -20.91 -7.64 60.42
CA VAL A 405 -21.31 -8.87 59.72
C VAL A 405 -20.42 -9.02 58.49
N ASP A 406 -19.30 -9.73 58.65
CA ASP A 406 -18.47 -10.19 57.54
C ASP A 406 -18.57 -11.72 57.46
N SER A 407 -19.21 -12.23 56.42
CA SER A 407 -19.60 -13.64 56.25
C SER A 407 -18.44 -14.53 55.75
N SER A 408 -17.20 -14.25 56.17
CA SER A 408 -15.98 -14.85 55.62
C SER A 408 -15.13 -15.64 56.62
N SER A 409 -15.70 -16.11 57.73
CA SER A 409 -14.96 -16.83 58.79
C SER A 409 -15.20 -18.35 58.91
N ASP A 410 -15.98 -18.97 58.00
CA ASP A 410 -16.31 -20.41 58.13
C ASP A 410 -15.25 -21.39 57.55
N TYR A 411 -14.19 -20.91 56.90
CA TYR A 411 -13.19 -21.77 56.24
C TYR A 411 -12.17 -22.43 57.19
N GLN A 412 -12.35 -22.34 58.51
CA GLN A 412 -11.35 -22.76 59.50
C GLN A 412 -11.58 -24.15 60.11
N ARG A 413 -12.59 -24.90 59.65
CA ARG A 413 -12.91 -26.24 60.19
C ARG A 413 -12.96 -27.30 59.09
N VAL A 414 -12.37 -28.46 59.36
CA VAL A 414 -12.55 -29.68 58.55
C VAL A 414 -14.05 -30.01 58.49
N MET A 415 -14.60 -30.06 57.28
CA MET A 415 -16.02 -30.29 57.00
C MET A 415 -16.45 -31.68 57.46
N ASP A 416 -17.70 -31.83 57.90
CA ASP A 416 -18.32 -33.15 57.99
C ASP A 416 -18.70 -33.69 56.60
N VAL A 417 -19.17 -34.93 56.56
CA VAL A 417 -19.47 -35.64 55.30
C VAL A 417 -20.63 -35.00 54.53
N GLN A 418 -21.63 -34.46 55.23
CA GLN A 418 -22.79 -33.82 54.60
C GLN A 418 -22.42 -32.40 54.15
N GLU A 419 -21.72 -31.64 54.99
CA GLU A 419 -21.16 -30.33 54.64
C GLU A 419 -20.26 -30.43 53.40
N PHE A 420 -19.40 -31.47 53.32
CA PHE A 420 -18.59 -31.73 52.14
C PHE A 420 -19.44 -32.01 50.90
N TYR A 421 -20.47 -32.86 51.01
CA TYR A 421 -21.37 -33.17 49.90
C TYR A 421 -22.07 -31.90 49.39
N ASP A 422 -22.70 -31.15 50.30
CA ASP A 422 -23.45 -29.94 49.99
C ASP A 422 -22.55 -28.84 49.40
N PHE A 423 -21.31 -28.73 49.86
CA PHE A 423 -20.32 -27.76 49.36
C PHE A 423 -20.03 -27.91 47.86
N PHE A 424 -19.88 -29.15 47.37
CA PHE A 424 -19.64 -29.41 45.96
C PHE A 424 -20.94 -29.45 45.15
N GLU A 425 -22.00 -30.05 45.70
CA GLU A 425 -23.26 -30.25 44.97
C GLU A 425 -24.00 -28.94 44.73
N THR A 426 -24.04 -28.04 45.72
CA THR A 426 -24.68 -26.72 45.57
C THR A 426 -23.98 -25.87 44.51
N HIS A 427 -22.64 -25.91 44.49
CA HIS A 427 -21.83 -25.23 43.46
C HIS A 427 -22.11 -25.80 42.07
N ARG A 428 -22.09 -27.13 41.93
CA ARG A 428 -22.35 -27.82 40.65
C ARG A 428 -23.74 -27.49 40.12
N LEU A 429 -24.78 -27.57 40.96
CA LEU A 429 -26.15 -27.26 40.57
C LEU A 429 -26.29 -25.82 40.09
N SER A 430 -25.75 -24.86 40.84
CA SER A 430 -25.80 -23.44 40.46
C SER A 430 -25.07 -23.15 39.15
N GLU A 431 -23.89 -23.75 38.93
CA GLU A 431 -23.15 -23.54 37.68
C GLU A 431 -23.86 -24.21 36.49
N VAL A 432 -24.40 -25.42 36.66
CA VAL A 432 -25.14 -26.12 35.60
C VAL A 432 -26.42 -25.37 35.23
N GLU A 433 -27.20 -24.88 36.20
CA GLU A 433 -28.41 -24.09 35.97
C GLU A 433 -28.10 -22.85 35.12
N LYS A 434 -27.09 -22.08 35.52
CA LYS A 434 -26.62 -20.91 34.77
C LYS A 434 -26.20 -21.25 33.33
N LEU A 435 -25.52 -22.36 33.11
CA LEU A 435 -25.07 -22.78 31.77
C LEU A 435 -26.23 -23.26 30.89
N VAL A 436 -27.23 -23.93 31.50
CA VAL A 436 -28.45 -24.36 30.79
C VAL A 436 -29.25 -23.14 30.35
N ASP A 437 -29.44 -22.15 31.22
CA ASP A 437 -30.11 -20.88 30.86
C ASP A 437 -29.41 -20.20 29.67
N GLN A 438 -28.08 -20.17 29.68
CA GLN A 438 -27.29 -19.62 28.57
C GLN A 438 -27.47 -20.43 27.29
N TYR A 439 -27.51 -21.76 27.38
CA TYR A 439 -27.71 -22.66 26.23
C TYR A 439 -29.11 -22.53 25.62
N GLU A 440 -30.17 -22.47 26.43
CA GLU A 440 -31.54 -22.30 25.95
C GLU A 440 -31.75 -20.93 25.28
N ALA A 441 -31.03 -19.90 25.73
CA ALA A 441 -31.06 -18.56 25.13
C ALA A 441 -30.44 -18.47 23.73
N ILE A 442 -29.85 -19.55 23.19
CA ILE A 442 -29.18 -19.56 21.88
C ILE A 442 -30.16 -19.67 20.72
N GLY A 443 -31.27 -20.38 20.91
CA GLY A 443 -32.29 -20.62 19.88
C GLY A 443 -32.67 -19.34 19.11
N PRO A 444 -33.02 -18.23 19.80
CA PRO A 444 -33.32 -16.95 19.15
C PRO A 444 -32.20 -16.39 18.27
N PHE A 445 -30.91 -16.59 18.61
CA PHE A 445 -29.80 -16.11 17.77
C PHE A 445 -29.68 -16.92 16.47
N LEU A 446 -29.90 -18.24 16.54
CA LEU A 446 -29.90 -19.11 15.36
C LEU A 446 -31.13 -18.89 14.47
N ILE A 447 -32.30 -18.67 15.07
CA ILE A 447 -33.52 -18.29 14.34
C ILE A 447 -33.33 -16.92 13.66
N LYS A 448 -32.63 -15.99 14.29
CA LYS A 448 -32.29 -14.70 13.65
C LYS A 448 -31.37 -14.89 12.45
N ILE A 449 -30.40 -15.81 12.51
CA ILE A 449 -29.56 -16.15 11.34
C ILE A 449 -30.43 -16.77 10.24
N GLU A 450 -31.33 -17.69 10.58
CA GLU A 450 -32.30 -18.25 9.62
C GLU A 450 -33.17 -17.17 8.97
N GLU A 451 -33.65 -16.19 9.76
CA GLU A 451 -34.44 -15.08 9.23
C GLU A 451 -33.64 -14.28 8.21
N THR A 452 -32.40 -13.92 8.53
CA THR A 452 -31.56 -13.10 7.65
C THR A 452 -31.10 -13.87 6.40
N THR A 453 -30.89 -15.18 6.49
CA THR A 453 -30.24 -15.98 5.43
C THR A 453 -31.21 -16.84 4.62
N ALA A 454 -32.23 -17.41 5.25
CA ALA A 454 -33.24 -18.25 4.62
C ALA A 454 -34.63 -17.58 4.56
N GLY A 455 -34.83 -16.42 5.21
CA GLY A 455 -36.11 -15.72 5.22
C GLY A 455 -37.20 -16.39 6.07
N THR A 456 -36.81 -17.34 6.92
CA THR A 456 -37.73 -18.16 7.74
C THR A 456 -37.43 -18.00 9.23
N LYS A 457 -38.42 -18.24 10.10
CA LYS A 457 -38.31 -18.13 11.57
C LYS A 457 -38.67 -19.42 12.28
N SER A 458 -38.51 -20.55 11.59
CA SER A 458 -39.02 -21.84 12.02
C SER A 458 -38.12 -22.54 13.03
N GLY A 459 -36.82 -22.23 13.02
CA GLY A 459 -35.80 -23.02 13.71
C GLY A 459 -35.51 -24.36 13.04
N ALA A 460 -36.07 -24.62 11.86
CA ALA A 460 -36.10 -25.93 11.19
C ALA A 460 -35.96 -25.83 9.67
N ALA A 461 -35.32 -24.77 9.15
CA ALA A 461 -35.11 -24.60 7.73
C ALA A 461 -34.14 -25.67 7.16
N GLU A 462 -34.54 -26.36 6.09
CA GLU A 462 -33.73 -27.44 5.49
C GLU A 462 -32.35 -26.94 5.02
N SER A 463 -32.26 -25.71 4.51
CA SER A 463 -31.00 -25.09 4.09
C SER A 463 -30.03 -24.83 5.26
N MET A 464 -30.54 -24.79 6.50
CA MET A 464 -29.79 -24.54 7.73
C MET A 464 -29.45 -25.83 8.49
N ARG A 465 -29.91 -27.00 8.03
CA ARG A 465 -29.73 -28.29 8.70
C ARG A 465 -28.26 -28.58 9.06
N GLU A 466 -27.35 -28.44 8.11
CA GLU A 466 -25.91 -28.66 8.35
C GLU A 466 -25.32 -27.65 9.33
N TYR A 467 -25.86 -26.42 9.34
CA TYR A 467 -25.42 -25.35 10.23
C TYR A 467 -25.85 -25.59 11.68
N TYR A 468 -27.07 -26.04 11.90
CA TYR A 468 -27.51 -26.43 13.25
C TYR A 468 -26.71 -27.62 13.77
N ALA A 469 -26.48 -28.65 12.94
CA ALA A 469 -25.66 -29.80 13.32
C ALA A 469 -24.21 -29.42 13.66
N TYR A 470 -23.64 -28.41 12.99
CA TYR A 470 -22.32 -27.86 13.31
C TYR A 470 -22.27 -27.29 14.73
N TRP A 471 -23.27 -26.50 15.12
CA TRP A 471 -23.34 -25.92 16.47
C TRP A 471 -23.65 -26.96 17.54
N GLU A 472 -24.58 -27.88 17.28
CA GLU A 472 -24.89 -28.98 18.20
C GLU A 472 -23.65 -29.82 18.52
N ARG A 473 -22.82 -30.11 17.51
CA ARG A 473 -21.54 -30.82 17.69
C ARG A 473 -20.55 -30.00 18.52
N LYS A 474 -20.52 -28.67 18.39
CA LYS A 474 -19.71 -27.80 19.25
C LYS A 474 -20.18 -27.85 20.71
N PHE A 475 -21.49 -27.83 20.97
CA PHE A 475 -22.01 -27.99 22.34
C PHE A 475 -21.66 -29.34 22.94
N PHE A 476 -21.82 -30.43 22.18
CA PHE A 476 -21.42 -31.77 22.63
C PHE A 476 -19.94 -31.81 23.05
N ASN A 477 -19.05 -31.23 22.24
CA ASN A 477 -17.63 -31.18 22.55
C ASN A 477 -17.35 -30.33 23.79
N ALA A 478 -17.95 -29.15 23.90
CA ALA A 478 -17.78 -28.26 25.06
C ALA A 478 -18.24 -28.90 26.37
N ILE A 479 -19.43 -29.53 26.38
CA ILE A 479 -19.95 -30.27 27.53
C ILE A 479 -19.00 -31.41 27.91
N THR A 480 -18.52 -32.17 26.92
CA THR A 480 -17.58 -33.27 27.16
C THR A 480 -16.27 -32.78 27.78
N THR A 481 -15.70 -31.68 27.26
CA THR A 481 -14.49 -31.06 27.81
C THR A 481 -14.69 -30.56 29.24
N ALA A 482 -15.83 -29.93 29.53
CA ALA A 482 -16.18 -29.48 30.87
C ALA A 482 -16.24 -30.63 31.88
N LEU A 483 -16.82 -31.76 31.47
CA LEU A 483 -16.88 -32.98 32.29
C LEU A 483 -15.52 -33.60 32.50
N VAL A 484 -14.69 -33.71 31.46
CA VAL A 484 -13.31 -34.18 31.57
C VAL A 484 -12.52 -33.31 32.56
N ARG A 485 -12.67 -31.98 32.49
CA ARG A 485 -12.03 -31.08 33.46
C ARG A 485 -12.59 -31.29 34.87
N GLY A 486 -13.91 -31.40 35.03
CA GLY A 486 -14.56 -31.67 36.31
C GLY A 486 -14.05 -32.96 36.96
N LEU A 487 -14.00 -34.06 36.20
CA LEU A 487 -13.45 -35.34 36.65
C LEU A 487 -11.96 -35.24 36.97
N SER A 488 -11.18 -34.51 36.19
CA SER A 488 -9.74 -34.29 36.47
C SER A 488 -9.54 -33.56 37.79
N THR A 489 -10.31 -32.48 38.03
CA THR A 489 -10.28 -31.74 39.30
C THR A 489 -10.69 -32.61 40.47
N PHE A 490 -11.73 -33.43 40.31
CA PHE A 490 -12.19 -34.37 41.33
C PHE A 490 -11.15 -35.48 41.61
N GLN A 491 -10.47 -35.97 40.58
CA GLN A 491 -9.36 -36.90 40.71
C GLN A 491 -8.20 -36.28 41.50
N VAL A 492 -7.81 -35.04 41.19
CA VAL A 492 -6.76 -34.31 41.92
C VAL A 492 -7.17 -34.06 43.37
N LEU A 493 -8.45 -33.77 43.64
CA LEU A 493 -8.97 -33.59 44.99
C LEU A 493 -8.80 -34.84 45.85
N LEU A 494 -9.13 -36.01 45.29
CA LEU A 494 -9.16 -37.28 46.02
C LEU A 494 -7.85 -38.07 45.98
N THR A 495 -6.98 -37.79 45.01
CA THR A 495 -5.69 -38.49 44.86
C THR A 495 -4.57 -37.66 45.46
N SER A 496 -3.77 -38.26 46.35
CA SER A 496 -2.57 -37.63 46.89
C SER A 496 -1.49 -37.54 45.81
N LEU A 497 -1.21 -36.32 45.33
CA LEU A 497 -0.01 -36.02 44.53
C LEU A 497 1.16 -35.58 45.43
N ALA A 498 1.20 -36.03 46.68
CA ALA A 498 2.24 -35.60 47.62
C ALA A 498 3.60 -36.11 47.14
N ALA A 499 4.42 -35.20 46.59
CA ALA A 499 5.86 -35.33 46.63
C ALA A 499 6.28 -35.43 48.11
N GLU A 500 7.22 -36.33 48.39
CA GLU A 500 7.71 -36.66 49.73
C GLU A 500 7.87 -35.41 50.60
N GLY A 501 7.01 -35.26 51.62
CA GLY A 501 7.12 -34.21 52.65
C GLY A 501 5.99 -33.18 52.76
N ASN A 502 5.11 -33.02 51.76
CA ASN A 502 3.95 -32.11 51.86
C ASN A 502 2.64 -32.88 52.14
N HIS A 503 2.27 -33.01 53.42
CA HIS A 503 0.97 -33.57 53.80
C HIS A 503 -0.15 -32.56 53.52
N ARG A 504 -1.09 -32.93 52.66
CA ARG A 504 -2.30 -32.13 52.42
C ARG A 504 -3.18 -32.10 53.68
N PRO A 505 -3.86 -30.98 53.99
CA PRO A 505 -4.79 -30.93 55.11
C PRO A 505 -5.97 -31.92 54.92
N PRO A 506 -6.54 -32.44 56.02
CA PRO A 506 -7.66 -33.37 55.97
C PRO A 506 -8.92 -32.71 55.38
N LEU A 507 -9.59 -33.42 54.47
CA LEU A 507 -10.78 -32.93 53.77
C LEU A 507 -12.09 -33.15 54.54
N ILE A 508 -12.24 -34.31 55.20
CA ILE A 508 -13.50 -34.78 55.80
C ILE A 508 -13.24 -35.26 57.23
N LYS A 509 -14.07 -34.80 58.15
CA LYS A 509 -14.09 -35.25 59.54
C LYS A 509 -15.06 -36.42 59.70
N ILE A 510 -14.55 -37.56 60.14
CA ILE A 510 -15.35 -38.76 60.45
C ILE A 510 -15.47 -38.89 61.96
N ARG A 511 -16.69 -39.01 62.49
CA ARG A 511 -16.94 -39.26 63.92
C ARG A 511 -17.20 -40.75 64.13
N SER A 512 -16.48 -41.36 65.07
CA SER A 512 -16.77 -42.71 65.57
C SER A 512 -17.41 -42.59 66.95
N GLU A 513 -18.46 -43.37 67.18
CA GLU A 513 -19.09 -43.49 68.49
C GLU A 513 -18.63 -44.79 69.12
N PHE A 514 -18.02 -44.70 70.30
CA PHE A 514 -17.60 -45.87 71.05
C PHE A 514 -18.71 -46.27 72.02
N ASN A 515 -19.29 -47.46 71.81
CA ASN A 515 -20.26 -48.04 72.72
C ASN A 515 -19.71 -49.40 73.22
N PRO A 516 -19.11 -49.46 74.42
CA PRO A 516 -18.38 -50.65 74.88
C PRO A 516 -19.22 -51.93 74.77
N PRO A 517 -18.67 -53.05 74.25
CA PRO A 517 -17.26 -53.29 73.89
C PRO A 517 -16.87 -52.93 72.43
N GLU A 518 -17.76 -52.32 71.63
CA GLU A 518 -17.53 -52.09 70.19
C GLU A 518 -17.34 -50.61 69.82
N VAL A 519 -16.36 -50.32 68.95
CA VAL A 519 -16.22 -49.02 68.31
C VAL A 519 -17.07 -49.03 67.04
N VAL A 520 -18.19 -48.31 67.03
CA VAL A 520 -18.95 -48.07 65.79
C VAL A 520 -18.33 -46.86 65.10
N VAL A 521 -17.44 -47.11 64.14
CA VAL A 521 -16.98 -46.05 63.24
C VAL A 521 -18.21 -45.56 62.46
N GLY A 522 -18.51 -44.26 62.48
CA GLY A 522 -19.58 -43.69 61.67
C GLY A 522 -19.45 -44.20 60.23
N SER A 523 -20.56 -44.67 59.65
CA SER A 523 -20.54 -45.54 58.47
C SER A 523 -19.61 -45.06 57.35
N LEU A 524 -18.40 -45.62 57.27
CA LEU A 524 -17.44 -45.39 56.17
C LEU A 524 -18.07 -45.69 54.81
N HIS A 525 -19.00 -46.66 54.80
CA HIS A 525 -19.84 -46.97 53.65
C HIS A 525 -20.72 -45.79 53.21
N GLY A 526 -21.26 -45.00 54.15
CA GLY A 526 -21.99 -43.77 53.86
C GLY A 526 -21.13 -42.71 53.19
N VAL A 527 -19.88 -42.54 53.64
CA VAL A 527 -18.92 -41.60 53.03
C VAL A 527 -18.56 -42.03 51.61
N PHE A 528 -18.24 -43.32 51.42
CA PHE A 528 -17.98 -43.89 50.11
C PHE A 528 -19.15 -43.67 49.14
N LYS A 529 -20.38 -43.90 49.61
CA LYS A 529 -21.61 -43.71 48.82
C LYS A 529 -21.79 -42.25 48.41
N LEU A 530 -21.53 -41.28 49.30
CA LEU A 530 -21.67 -39.86 48.99
C LEU A 530 -20.58 -39.35 48.02
N ILE A 531 -19.33 -39.79 48.17
CA ILE A 531 -18.25 -39.47 47.22
C ILE A 531 -18.54 -40.07 45.84
N THR A 532 -19.01 -41.32 45.80
CA THR A 532 -19.42 -41.97 44.54
C THR A 532 -20.60 -41.25 43.89
N LYS A 533 -21.54 -40.76 44.70
CA LYS A 533 -22.68 -39.96 44.23
C LYS A 533 -22.22 -38.63 43.63
N LEU A 534 -21.30 -37.90 44.26
CA LEU A 534 -20.73 -36.66 43.69
C LEU A 534 -20.07 -36.91 42.34
N LEU A 535 -19.28 -37.99 42.22
CA LEU A 535 -18.66 -38.39 40.95
C LEU A 535 -19.71 -38.64 39.85
N GLN A 536 -20.79 -39.35 40.18
CA GLN A 536 -21.90 -39.60 39.25
C GLN A 536 -22.66 -38.32 38.89
N ASN A 537 -22.85 -37.41 39.86
CA ASN A 537 -23.53 -36.14 39.64
C ASN A 537 -22.75 -35.23 38.68
N VAL A 538 -21.41 -35.27 38.71
CA VAL A 538 -20.58 -34.55 37.72
C VAL A 538 -20.95 -35.01 36.31
N LEU A 539 -20.94 -36.32 36.03
CA LEU A 539 -21.35 -36.87 34.73
C LEU A 539 -22.81 -36.55 34.39
N HIS A 540 -23.70 -36.64 35.37
CA HIS A 540 -25.12 -36.37 35.21
C HIS A 540 -25.43 -34.88 34.92
N SER A 541 -24.48 -33.97 35.11
CA SER A 541 -24.61 -32.57 34.68
C SER A 541 -24.95 -32.43 33.18
N SER A 542 -24.49 -33.37 32.34
CA SER A 542 -24.85 -33.40 30.91
C SER A 542 -26.31 -33.76 30.62
N ALA A 543 -27.04 -34.30 31.61
CA ALA A 543 -28.45 -34.65 31.46
C ALA A 543 -29.36 -33.40 31.47
N ALA A 544 -28.89 -32.30 32.06
CA ALA A 544 -29.61 -31.04 32.09
C ALA A 544 -29.65 -30.34 30.72
N PHE A 545 -28.71 -30.67 29.82
CA PHE A 545 -28.67 -30.11 28.47
C PHE A 545 -29.52 -30.96 27.51
N VAL A 546 -30.73 -30.47 27.21
CA VAL A 546 -31.64 -31.09 26.23
C VAL A 546 -31.10 -30.88 24.82
N ARG A 547 -31.13 -31.94 23.99
CA ARG A 547 -30.67 -31.85 22.59
C ARG A 547 -31.68 -31.15 21.69
N TRP A 548 -31.23 -30.78 20.51
CA TRP A 548 -32.12 -30.28 19.47
C TRP A 548 -32.77 -31.44 18.71
N MET A 549 -33.93 -31.20 18.10
CA MET A 549 -34.51 -32.14 17.14
C MET A 549 -33.62 -32.21 15.89
N ASP A 550 -33.55 -33.38 15.25
CA ASP A 550 -32.66 -33.61 14.10
C ASP A 550 -32.81 -32.51 13.03
N GLY A 551 -31.69 -31.85 12.74
CA GLY A 551 -31.63 -30.80 11.73
C GLY A 551 -32.33 -29.49 12.09
N THR A 552 -32.57 -29.23 13.37
CA THR A 552 -33.20 -28.00 13.87
C THR A 552 -32.37 -27.36 14.99
N CYS A 553 -32.74 -26.14 15.40
CA CYS A 553 -32.26 -25.51 16.65
C CYS A 553 -33.33 -25.52 17.77
N LEU A 554 -34.34 -26.38 17.64
CA LEU A 554 -35.45 -26.49 18.59
C LEU A 554 -35.20 -27.64 19.57
N LEU A 555 -35.36 -27.39 20.87
CA LEU A 555 -35.18 -28.41 21.90
C LEU A 555 -36.20 -29.54 21.74
N VAL A 556 -35.76 -30.78 21.99
CA VAL A 556 -36.66 -31.95 21.98
C VAL A 556 -37.67 -31.82 23.13
N PRO A 557 -38.99 -31.86 22.85
CA PRO A 557 -40.01 -31.83 23.89
C PRO A 557 -39.88 -33.02 24.84
N THR A 558 -40.10 -32.77 26.14
CA THR A 558 -40.10 -33.81 27.17
C THR A 558 -41.20 -34.84 26.90
N GLN A 559 -40.83 -36.12 26.83
CA GLN A 559 -41.78 -37.22 26.62
C GLN A 559 -42.27 -37.72 27.98
N SER A 560 -43.57 -37.57 28.26
CA SER A 560 -44.23 -38.22 29.40
C SER A 560 -44.69 -39.62 28.97
N THR A 561 -44.12 -40.66 29.57
CA THR A 561 -44.66 -42.03 29.46
C THR A 561 -45.83 -42.18 30.43
N GLU A 562 -46.97 -42.70 29.95
CA GLU A 562 -48.25 -42.88 30.69
C GLU A 562 -48.17 -43.75 31.96
N LEU A 563 -46.99 -44.28 32.33
CA LEU A 563 -46.80 -45.23 33.44
C LEU A 563 -45.98 -44.71 34.62
N ASP A 564 -45.37 -43.51 34.52
CA ASP A 564 -44.63 -42.89 35.63
C ASP A 564 -44.48 -41.38 35.36
N GLU A 565 -45.35 -40.53 35.93
CA GLU A 565 -45.24 -39.07 35.84
C GLU A 565 -43.95 -38.53 36.49
N GLU A 566 -43.30 -39.30 37.37
CA GLU A 566 -42.05 -38.93 38.06
C GLU A 566 -40.78 -39.10 37.20
N LYS A 567 -40.84 -39.72 36.01
CA LYS A 567 -39.67 -39.92 35.13
C LYS A 567 -39.94 -39.43 33.71
N ALA A 568 -40.14 -38.12 33.58
CA ALA A 568 -39.96 -37.43 32.32
C ALA A 568 -38.56 -37.71 31.75
N LEU A 569 -38.46 -38.47 30.66
CA LEU A 569 -37.19 -38.78 30.00
C LEU A 569 -36.86 -37.64 29.02
N ALA A 570 -35.99 -36.72 29.43
CA ALA A 570 -35.45 -35.71 28.54
C ALA A 570 -34.40 -36.32 27.60
N PHE A 571 -34.52 -36.07 26.29
CA PHE A 571 -33.52 -36.48 25.30
C PHE A 571 -32.31 -35.53 25.38
N SER A 572 -31.35 -35.88 26.24
CA SER A 572 -30.20 -35.04 26.60
C SER A 572 -28.87 -35.58 26.06
N PHE A 573 -27.81 -34.78 26.20
CA PHE A 573 -26.46 -35.19 25.80
C PHE A 573 -25.89 -36.36 26.65
N TYR A 574 -26.47 -36.64 27.82
CA TYR A 574 -25.99 -37.66 28.77
C TYR A 574 -25.81 -39.04 28.14
N LYS A 575 -26.73 -39.49 27.27
CA LYS A 575 -26.64 -40.84 26.67
C LYS A 575 -25.34 -41.05 25.90
N ASP A 576 -24.94 -40.08 25.08
CA ASP A 576 -23.73 -40.21 24.26
C ASP A 576 -22.47 -39.86 25.05
N VAL A 577 -22.57 -38.88 25.96
CA VAL A 577 -21.47 -38.49 26.86
C VAL A 577 -21.08 -39.64 27.79
N SER A 578 -22.05 -40.37 28.36
CA SER A 578 -21.80 -41.52 29.24
C SER A 578 -21.10 -42.70 28.55
N GLN A 579 -21.16 -42.76 27.22
CA GLN A 579 -20.50 -43.77 26.40
C GLN A 579 -19.09 -43.33 25.95
N ASN A 580 -18.67 -42.11 26.28
CA ASN A 580 -17.36 -41.60 25.91
C ASN A 580 -16.25 -42.40 26.63
N PRO A 581 -15.32 -43.05 25.90
CA PRO A 581 -14.29 -43.90 26.49
C PRO A 581 -13.42 -43.18 27.53
N THR A 582 -13.04 -41.93 27.27
CA THR A 582 -12.21 -41.12 28.17
C THR A 582 -12.91 -40.88 29.50
N LEU A 583 -14.20 -40.53 29.48
CA LEU A 583 -14.98 -40.31 30.70
C LEU A 583 -15.17 -41.60 31.49
N ILE A 584 -15.37 -42.73 30.81
CA ILE A 584 -15.49 -44.05 31.45
C ILE A 584 -14.18 -44.42 32.15
N GLU A 585 -13.04 -44.31 31.47
CA GLU A 585 -11.72 -44.62 32.02
C GLU A 585 -11.37 -43.75 33.23
N MET A 586 -11.63 -42.44 33.16
CA MET A 586 -11.41 -41.53 34.28
C MET A 586 -12.30 -41.86 35.48
N THR A 587 -13.57 -42.18 35.24
CA THR A 587 -14.52 -42.57 36.30
C THR A 587 -14.08 -43.85 37.01
N MET A 588 -13.68 -44.87 36.24
CA MET A 588 -13.14 -46.13 36.79
C MET A 588 -11.87 -45.88 37.60
N THR A 589 -10.96 -45.03 37.10
CA THR A 589 -9.71 -44.69 37.81
C THR A 589 -10.00 -44.03 39.15
N ILE A 590 -10.89 -43.03 39.18
CA ILE A 590 -11.28 -42.34 40.42
C ILE A 590 -11.94 -43.31 41.40
N GLN A 591 -12.87 -44.16 40.94
CA GLN A 591 -13.53 -45.15 41.79
C GLN A 591 -12.54 -46.13 42.42
N ASN A 592 -11.57 -46.63 41.64
CA ASN A 592 -10.52 -47.51 42.14
C ASN A 592 -9.64 -46.82 43.18
N SER A 593 -9.22 -45.57 42.94
CA SER A 593 -8.45 -44.79 43.91
C SER A 593 -9.21 -44.56 45.21
N VAL A 594 -10.51 -44.23 45.13
CA VAL A 594 -11.36 -44.09 46.31
C VAL A 594 -11.47 -45.43 47.06
N GLN A 595 -11.72 -46.54 46.37
CA GLN A 595 -11.79 -47.87 46.99
C GLN A 595 -10.49 -48.24 47.71
N GLN A 596 -9.31 -47.98 47.13
CA GLN A 596 -8.02 -48.24 47.76
C GLN A 596 -7.83 -47.46 49.06
N VAL A 597 -8.24 -46.19 49.11
CA VAL A 597 -8.19 -45.37 50.34
C VAL A 597 -9.06 -45.97 51.43
N PHE A 598 -10.30 -46.36 51.12
CA PHE A 598 -11.21 -46.98 52.10
C PHE A 598 -10.76 -48.38 52.54
N GLN A 599 -10.08 -49.15 51.69
CA GLN A 599 -9.46 -50.42 52.06
C GLN A 599 -8.25 -50.26 53.00
N THR A 600 -7.59 -49.10 52.99
CA THR A 600 -6.45 -48.80 53.89
C THR A 600 -6.92 -48.34 55.28
N ILE A 601 -8.16 -47.85 55.39
CA ILE A 601 -8.77 -47.32 56.63
C ILE A 601 -9.45 -48.44 57.46
N ASN A 602 -10.02 -49.46 56.78
CA ASN A 602 -10.55 -50.67 57.41
C ASN A 602 -9.42 -51.63 57.80
#